data_AF-A0A3M1BFY0-F1
#
_entry.id   AF-A0A3M1BFY0-F1
#
_cell.length_a   1.000
_cell.length_b   1.000
_cell.length_c   1.000
_cell.angle_alpha   90.00
_cell.angle_beta   90.00
_cell.angle_gamma   90.00
#
_symmetry.space_group_name_H-M   'P 1'
#
loop_
_entity.id
_entity.type
_entity.pdbx_description
1 polymer ?
#
loop_
_entity_poly.entity_id
_entity_poly.type
_entity_poly.pdbx_seq_one_letter_code
_entity_poly.pdbx_strand_id
1 'polypeptide(L)'
;MTQPIAINQATRDELISLPGVGPALADRILAARPFASAEELEKVEGIGPSLVARLQPLISFNATSAAESADQPAAEEASTDEASAATTTEEEETEPSAPPESPPLPASTDIPTQPAPPRGASVRQVWGIALFSALLSMVLTLAIVFGVLIGLNGGVRFVRPAELQAINRTVEGLQLQSDLLSQDVDSLRQRVDNFEDFGKAIETLNNDVAGINQQVEELGSQVDTLNAQADRFTAFLDGLRELLTGLAEPTAP
;
A
#
# COMPACT_ATOMS: atom_id res chain seq x y z
N MET A 1 -16.34 31.09 2.30
CA MET A 1 -16.84 29.83 2.88
C MET A 1 -15.77 28.79 2.63
N THR A 2 -14.92 28.49 3.62
CA THR A 2 -13.86 27.49 3.47
C THR A 2 -14.49 26.12 3.69
N GLN A 3 -14.43 25.25 2.69
CA GLN A 3 -14.95 23.89 2.79
C GLN A 3 -14.11 23.10 3.81
N PRO A 4 -14.73 22.28 4.70
CA PRO A 4 -13.99 21.47 5.64
C PRO A 4 -13.13 20.44 4.91
N ILE A 5 -11.87 20.29 5.34
CA ILE A 5 -10.89 19.37 4.76
C ILE A 5 -11.10 17.97 5.33
N ALA A 6 -11.32 16.98 4.48
CA ALA A 6 -11.53 15.59 4.91
C ALA A 6 -10.20 14.96 5.36
N ILE A 7 -9.93 14.85 6.66
CA ILE A 7 -8.60 14.51 7.18
C ILE A 7 -8.10 13.11 6.76
N ASN A 8 -9.03 12.18 6.53
CA ASN A 8 -8.73 10.81 6.12
C ASN A 8 -8.41 10.69 4.62
N GLN A 9 -8.83 11.66 3.80
CA GLN A 9 -8.64 11.66 2.35
C GLN A 9 -7.79 12.83 1.83
N ALA A 10 -7.51 13.81 2.70
CA ALA A 10 -6.80 15.02 2.34
C ALA A 10 -5.43 14.73 1.74
N THR A 11 -5.03 15.53 0.77
CA THR A 11 -3.67 15.48 0.22
C THR A 11 -2.67 16.11 1.20
N ARG A 12 -1.37 15.84 1.00
CA ARG A 12 -0.31 16.42 1.83
C ARG A 12 -0.39 17.95 1.85
N ASP A 13 -0.63 18.57 0.70
CA ASP A 13 -0.70 20.03 0.55
C ASP A 13 -1.93 20.63 1.23
N GLU A 14 -3.06 19.92 1.20
CA GLU A 14 -4.27 20.30 1.94
C GLU A 14 -4.05 20.25 3.46
N LEU A 15 -3.34 19.23 3.96
CA LEU A 15 -2.97 19.16 5.38
C LEU A 15 -2.03 20.31 5.79
N ILE A 16 -1.08 20.70 4.94
CA ILE A 16 -0.16 21.82 5.21
C ILE A 16 -0.89 23.18 5.21
N SER A 17 -2.02 23.28 4.49
CA SER A 17 -2.84 24.49 4.50
C SER A 17 -3.53 24.75 5.85
N LEU A 18 -3.58 23.74 6.73
CA LEU A 18 -4.19 23.85 8.05
C LEU A 18 -3.32 24.67 9.02
N PRO A 19 -3.94 25.52 9.86
CA PRO A 19 -3.21 26.43 10.73
C PRO A 19 -2.42 25.68 11.81
N GLY A 20 -1.08 25.71 11.72
CA GLY A 20 -0.19 25.03 12.66
C GLY A 20 0.20 23.61 12.25
N VAL A 21 -0.19 23.16 11.05
CA VAL A 21 0.24 21.89 10.47
C VAL A 21 1.35 22.17 9.44
N GLY A 22 2.59 21.82 9.79
CA GLY A 22 3.73 21.91 8.87
C GLY A 22 3.94 20.62 8.07
N PRO A 23 4.88 20.61 7.09
CA PRO A 23 5.16 19.44 6.25
C PRO A 23 5.46 18.16 7.05
N ALA A 24 6.27 18.29 8.10
CA ALA A 24 6.62 17.17 8.98
C ALA A 24 5.45 16.68 9.85
N LEU A 25 4.44 17.51 10.09
CA LEU A 25 3.23 17.11 10.82
C LEU A 25 2.20 16.49 9.87
N ALA A 26 2.07 17.04 8.66
CA ALA A 26 1.26 16.46 7.60
C ALA A 26 1.68 15.02 7.27
N ASP A 27 2.99 14.75 7.16
CA ASP A 27 3.49 13.38 6.92
C ASP A 27 3.14 12.42 8.06
N ARG A 28 3.18 12.89 9.30
CA ARG A 28 2.77 12.10 10.48
C ARG A 28 1.28 11.83 10.49
N ILE A 29 0.46 12.80 10.11
CA ILE A 29 -0.99 12.64 9.95
C ILE A 29 -1.28 11.61 8.85
N LEU A 30 -0.58 11.66 7.72
CA LEU A 30 -0.74 10.67 6.64
C LEU A 30 -0.39 9.25 7.10
N ALA A 31 0.71 9.09 7.85
CA ALA A 31 1.17 7.79 8.34
C ALA A 31 0.26 7.19 9.43
N ALA A 32 -0.45 8.03 10.19
CA ALA A 32 -1.32 7.61 11.30
C ALA A 32 -2.79 7.43 10.91
N ARG A 33 -3.14 7.58 9.62
CA ARG A 33 -4.49 7.28 9.12
C ARG A 33 -4.85 5.81 9.32
N PRO A 34 -6.14 5.48 9.50
CA PRO A 34 -7.31 6.36 9.53
C PRO A 34 -7.62 6.94 10.93
N PHE A 35 -8.33 8.07 10.99
CA PHE A 35 -8.82 8.68 12.23
C PHE A 35 -10.36 8.65 12.29
N ALA A 36 -10.90 8.11 13.38
CA ALA A 36 -12.33 8.07 13.66
C ALA A 36 -12.83 9.31 14.42
N SER A 37 -11.97 9.93 15.23
CA SER A 37 -12.33 11.09 16.04
C SER A 37 -11.21 12.12 16.18
N ALA A 38 -11.57 13.29 16.70
CA ALA A 38 -10.61 14.34 17.04
C ALA A 38 -9.66 13.96 18.19
N GLU A 39 -10.06 13.02 19.06
CA GLU A 39 -9.17 12.52 20.13
C GLU A 39 -8.05 11.64 19.58
N GLU A 40 -8.27 10.92 18.48
CA GLU A 40 -7.22 10.12 17.85
C GLU A 40 -6.14 10.98 17.18
N LEU A 41 -6.50 12.19 16.74
CA LEU A 41 -5.52 13.18 16.27
C LEU A 41 -4.54 13.57 17.38
N GLU A 42 -4.97 13.63 18.64
CA GLU A 42 -4.12 14.00 19.77
C GLU A 42 -3.04 12.96 20.07
N LYS A 43 -3.27 11.70 19.66
CA LYS A 43 -2.26 10.63 19.78
C LYS A 43 -1.10 10.81 18.81
N VAL A 44 -1.25 11.63 17.76
CA VAL A 44 -0.18 11.92 16.81
C VAL A 44 0.83 12.85 17.46
N GLU A 45 2.09 12.42 17.53
CA GLU A 45 3.16 13.21 18.13
C GLU A 45 3.24 14.61 17.51
N GLY A 46 3.08 15.64 18.36
CA GLY A 46 3.11 17.04 17.95
C GLY A 46 1.75 17.68 17.67
N ILE A 47 0.65 16.92 17.77
CA ILE A 47 -0.71 17.45 17.75
C ILE A 47 -1.23 17.49 19.19
N GLY A 48 -1.21 18.67 19.80
CA GLY A 48 -1.77 18.87 21.14
C GLY A 48 -3.25 19.27 21.14
N PRO A 49 -3.92 19.26 22.29
CA PRO A 49 -5.36 19.59 22.41
C PRO A 49 -5.67 21.01 21.92
N SER A 50 -4.72 21.94 22.06
CA SER A 50 -4.84 23.31 21.55
C SER A 50 -4.82 23.39 20.02
N LEU A 51 -4.13 22.47 19.34
CA LEU A 51 -4.17 22.39 17.87
C LEU A 51 -5.45 21.69 17.41
N VAL A 52 -5.86 20.60 18.08
CA VAL A 52 -7.12 19.91 17.77
C VAL A 52 -8.31 20.87 17.85
N ALA A 53 -8.42 21.68 18.89
CA ALA A 53 -9.50 22.68 19.03
C ALA A 53 -9.53 23.72 17.89
N ARG A 54 -8.37 24.03 17.29
CA ARG A 54 -8.26 24.96 16.15
C ARG A 54 -8.56 24.28 14.82
N LEU A 55 -8.31 22.98 14.71
CA LEU A 55 -8.55 22.19 13.52
C LEU A 55 -9.99 21.66 13.45
N GLN A 56 -10.63 21.40 14.59
CA GLN A 56 -12.00 20.87 14.69
C GLN A 56 -13.04 21.60 13.81
N PRO A 57 -13.07 22.95 13.70
CA PRO A 57 -14.01 23.63 12.80
C PRO A 57 -13.63 23.59 11.32
N LEU A 58 -12.43 23.11 10.97
CA LEU A 58 -11.87 23.11 9.60
C LEU A 58 -11.69 21.71 9.01
N ILE A 59 -11.92 20.64 9.78
CA ILE A 59 -11.71 19.26 9.36
C ILE A 59 -12.99 18.42 9.41
N SER A 60 -13.11 17.42 8.54
CA SER A 60 -14.14 16.38 8.58
C SER A 60 -13.51 14.99 8.64
N PHE A 61 -14.08 14.12 9.49
CA PHE A 61 -13.67 12.70 9.62
C PHE A 61 -14.48 11.77 8.71
N ASN A 62 -15.72 12.19 8.41
CA ASN A 62 -16.61 11.55 7.45
C ASN A 62 -16.22 12.04 6.05
N ALA A 63 -15.81 11.09 5.22
CA ALA A 63 -15.84 11.24 3.77
C ALA A 63 -16.84 10.21 3.24
N THR A 64 -18.13 10.52 3.42
CA THR A 64 -19.36 9.77 3.11
C THR A 64 -20.19 9.49 4.37
N SER A 65 -21.10 10.41 4.67
CA SER A 65 -22.39 10.15 5.31
C SER A 65 -23.21 11.44 5.18
N ALA A 66 -23.73 11.64 3.97
CA ALA A 66 -24.95 12.42 3.70
C ALA A 66 -25.98 11.55 2.95
N ALA A 67 -25.70 10.26 2.80
CA ALA A 67 -26.58 9.19 2.32
C ALA A 67 -26.23 7.95 3.14
N GLU A 68 -27.22 7.13 3.54
CA GLU A 68 -27.14 6.03 4.52
C GLU A 68 -27.07 6.52 5.99
N SER A 69 -28.23 6.80 6.61
CA SER A 69 -28.95 5.86 7.50
C SER A 69 -28.12 5.51 8.75
N ALA A 70 -28.45 6.03 9.92
CA ALA A 70 -29.48 5.44 10.79
C ALA A 70 -29.25 3.93 10.98
N ASP A 71 -29.03 3.55 12.23
CA ASP A 71 -29.00 2.18 12.73
C ASP A 71 -27.63 1.47 12.74
N GLN A 72 -26.89 1.67 13.84
CA GLN A 72 -26.18 0.54 14.44
C GLN A 72 -26.06 0.69 15.96
N PRO A 73 -26.52 -0.30 16.73
CA PRO A 73 -26.44 -0.33 18.18
C PRO A 73 -25.05 -0.74 18.67
N ALA A 74 -24.78 -0.29 19.90
CA ALA A 74 -23.61 -0.57 20.70
C ALA A 74 -23.47 -2.04 21.08
N ALA A 75 -22.24 -2.53 20.97
CA ALA A 75 -21.65 -3.72 21.59
C ALA A 75 -20.16 -3.65 21.21
N GLU A 76 -19.16 -3.90 22.03
CA GLU A 76 -19.10 -4.60 23.30
C GLU A 76 -17.77 -4.20 23.96
N GLU A 77 -17.78 -4.12 25.28
CA GLU A 77 -16.60 -4.09 26.12
C GLU A 77 -15.78 -5.38 25.98
N ALA A 78 -14.46 -5.32 26.20
CA ALA A 78 -13.75 -6.29 27.05
C ALA A 78 -12.28 -5.90 27.17
N SER A 79 -11.95 -5.37 28.34
CA SER A 79 -10.59 -5.14 28.82
C SER A 79 -10.08 -6.35 29.60
N THR A 80 -8.75 -6.46 29.64
CA THR A 80 -7.91 -7.07 30.69
C THR A 80 -8.02 -8.57 30.98
N ASP A 81 -6.91 -9.29 30.81
CA ASP A 81 -6.36 -10.06 31.94
C ASP A 81 -4.85 -10.32 31.73
N GLU A 82 -4.04 -9.80 32.65
CA GLU A 82 -2.61 -10.00 32.78
C GLU A 82 -2.36 -10.44 34.22
N ALA A 83 -1.91 -11.67 34.44
CA ALA A 83 -1.04 -12.08 35.55
C ALA A 83 -0.90 -13.61 35.58
N SER A 84 0.31 -14.12 35.34
CA SER A 84 0.70 -15.41 35.92
C SER A 84 2.20 -15.39 36.20
N ALA A 85 2.51 -15.35 37.49
CA ALA A 85 3.83 -15.44 38.07
C ALA A 85 4.26 -16.90 38.21
N ALA A 86 5.52 -17.19 37.90
CA ALA A 86 6.35 -18.13 38.64
C ALA A 86 7.78 -18.11 38.08
N THR A 87 8.78 -17.92 38.94
CA THR A 87 9.99 -18.75 38.96
C THR A 87 10.78 -18.43 40.22
N THR A 88 10.95 -19.48 41.02
CA THR A 88 11.74 -19.59 42.24
C THR A 88 13.17 -19.98 41.86
N THR A 89 14.13 -19.30 42.50
CA THR A 89 15.43 -19.75 43.04
C THR A 89 16.26 -20.79 42.29
N GLU A 90 17.51 -20.44 41.97
CA GLU A 90 18.67 -21.27 42.31
C GLU A 90 19.98 -20.44 42.30
N GLU A 91 20.63 -20.44 43.46
CA GLU A 91 21.96 -19.93 43.80
C GLU A 91 23.03 -20.85 43.14
N GLU A 92 24.03 -20.29 42.46
CA GLU A 92 25.42 -20.12 42.95
C GLU A 92 26.14 -21.43 43.31
N GLU A 93 27.23 -21.72 42.58
CA GLU A 93 28.59 -21.96 43.12
C GLU A 93 29.42 -22.80 42.12
N THR A 94 30.21 -22.17 41.25
CA THR A 94 31.68 -21.99 41.39
C THR A 94 32.48 -23.28 41.58
N GLU A 95 32.92 -23.87 40.47
CA GLU A 95 34.19 -24.59 40.40
C GLU A 95 35.25 -23.61 39.88
N PRO A 96 36.50 -23.60 40.40
CA PRO A 96 37.49 -24.41 39.70
C PRO A 96 38.56 -25.02 40.61
N SER A 97 38.79 -26.31 40.40
CA SER A 97 39.98 -27.02 40.86
C SER A 97 41.23 -26.51 40.14
N ALA A 98 42.18 -25.97 40.90
CA ALA A 98 43.55 -25.71 40.45
C ALA A 98 44.51 -26.71 41.13
N PRO A 99 45.34 -27.46 40.38
CA PRO A 99 46.53 -28.09 40.92
C PRO A 99 47.77 -27.24 40.58
N PRO A 100 48.62 -26.87 41.55
CA PRO A 100 49.94 -26.34 41.26
C PRO A 100 51.02 -27.43 41.35
N GLU A 101 52.10 -27.17 40.62
CA GLU A 101 53.49 -27.41 41.02
C GLU A 101 54.08 -28.84 40.99
N SER A 102 54.92 -29.11 39.98
CA SER A 102 56.40 -29.10 40.10
C SER A 102 57.12 -30.15 39.22
N PRO A 103 58.06 -29.74 38.33
CA PRO A 103 59.23 -30.51 37.91
C PRO A 103 60.43 -30.19 38.86
N PRO A 104 61.58 -30.94 38.91
CA PRO A 104 62.57 -30.97 37.81
C PRO A 104 63.44 -32.26 37.65
N LEU A 105 63.96 -32.43 36.41
CA LEU A 105 65.32 -32.76 35.91
C LEU A 105 66.41 -33.32 36.88
N PRO A 106 67.58 -33.78 36.36
CA PRO A 106 67.93 -34.56 35.17
C PRO A 106 68.96 -35.68 35.50
N ALA A 107 69.32 -36.52 34.53
CA ALA A 107 70.61 -37.21 34.58
C ALA A 107 71.26 -37.24 33.19
N SER A 108 72.36 -36.50 33.13
CA SER A 108 73.35 -36.33 32.09
C SER A 108 73.77 -37.63 31.38
N THR A 109 74.41 -37.51 30.22
CA THR A 109 75.88 -37.63 30.14
C THR A 109 76.38 -37.74 28.68
N ASP A 110 77.43 -36.96 28.41
CA ASP A 110 78.46 -37.04 27.37
C ASP A 110 78.35 -36.33 26.00
N ILE A 111 79.34 -35.44 25.83
CA ILE A 111 79.88 -34.65 24.71
C ILE A 111 81.17 -35.41 24.25
N PRO A 112 82.00 -35.07 23.22
CA PRO A 112 81.91 -34.29 21.97
C PRO A 112 82.41 -35.08 20.72
N THR A 113 82.45 -34.45 19.52
CA THR A 113 83.69 -34.25 18.70
C THR A 113 83.47 -34.19 17.17
N GLN A 114 83.50 -32.94 16.65
CA GLN A 114 84.15 -32.45 15.41
C GLN A 114 83.71 -32.86 13.97
N PRO A 115 84.06 -32.06 12.92
CA PRO A 115 83.15 -31.56 11.89
C PRO A 115 83.49 -32.04 10.46
N ALA A 116 82.56 -31.92 9.49
CA ALA A 116 82.85 -32.18 8.07
C ALA A 116 81.81 -31.54 7.10
N PRO A 117 82.14 -31.38 5.81
CA PRO A 117 82.17 -30.15 4.98
C PRO A 117 80.80 -29.71 4.40
N PRO A 118 80.66 -28.55 3.71
CA PRO A 118 79.40 -28.18 3.08
C PRO A 118 79.04 -29.22 2.00
N ARG A 119 77.99 -30.00 2.28
CA ARG A 119 77.44 -30.99 1.37
C ARG A 119 76.77 -30.25 0.21
N GLY A 120 77.31 -30.37 -1.00
CA GLY A 120 76.56 -30.10 -2.22
C GLY A 120 75.30 -30.96 -2.19
N ALA A 121 74.13 -30.34 -2.29
CA ALA A 121 72.86 -31.04 -2.14
C ALA A 121 72.79 -32.20 -3.15
N SER A 122 72.62 -33.43 -2.66
CA SER A 122 72.47 -34.59 -3.54
C SER A 122 71.20 -34.43 -4.39
N VAL A 123 71.21 -34.89 -5.65
CA VAL A 123 70.05 -34.76 -6.57
C VAL A 123 68.76 -35.29 -5.92
N ARG A 124 68.85 -36.35 -5.09
CA ARG A 124 67.74 -36.88 -4.28
C ARG A 124 67.21 -35.89 -3.24
N GLN A 125 68.10 -35.13 -2.59
CA GLN A 125 67.73 -34.08 -1.66
C GLN A 125 67.11 -32.87 -2.38
N VAL A 126 67.57 -32.54 -3.58
CA VAL A 126 66.95 -31.48 -4.41
C VAL A 126 65.53 -31.87 -4.83
N TRP A 127 65.31 -33.12 -5.27
CA TRP A 127 63.95 -33.63 -5.55
C TRP A 127 63.07 -33.71 -4.30
N GLY A 128 63.64 -34.06 -3.15
CA GLY A 128 62.92 -34.07 -1.87
C GLY A 128 62.50 -32.67 -1.41
N ILE A 129 63.38 -31.68 -1.52
CA ILE A 129 63.08 -30.27 -1.21
C ILE A 129 62.05 -29.73 -2.21
N ALA A 130 62.16 -30.06 -3.49
CA ALA A 130 61.19 -29.66 -4.52
C ALA A 130 59.79 -30.22 -4.22
N LEU A 131 59.68 -31.51 -3.90
CA LEU A 131 58.41 -32.13 -3.52
C LEU A 131 57.81 -31.53 -2.25
N PHE A 132 58.64 -31.27 -1.24
CA PHE A 132 58.20 -30.62 -0.01
C PHE A 132 57.71 -29.19 -0.27
N SER A 133 58.43 -28.42 -1.08
CA SER A 133 58.02 -27.06 -1.46
C SER A 133 56.72 -27.05 -2.28
N ALA A 134 56.54 -28.03 -3.16
CA ALA A 134 55.31 -28.19 -3.95
C ALA A 134 54.12 -28.54 -3.05
N LEU A 135 54.29 -29.47 -2.11
CA LEU A 135 53.25 -29.85 -1.16
C LEU A 135 52.90 -28.69 -0.22
N LEU A 136 53.90 -27.97 0.29
CA LEU A 136 53.69 -26.78 1.11
C LEU A 136 52.95 -25.68 0.33
N SER A 137 53.28 -25.48 -0.95
CA SER A 137 52.57 -24.53 -1.81
C SER A 137 51.11 -24.95 -2.06
N MET A 138 50.85 -26.25 -2.23
CA MET A 138 49.51 -26.78 -2.40
C MET A 138 48.67 -26.60 -1.14
N VAL A 139 49.23 -26.89 0.03
CA VAL A 139 48.56 -26.69 1.33
C VAL A 139 48.31 -25.21 1.57
N LEU A 140 49.29 -24.33 1.30
CA LEU A 140 49.13 -22.89 1.45
C LEU A 140 48.06 -22.34 0.50
N THR A 141 48.02 -22.83 -0.74
CA THR A 141 47.00 -22.45 -1.72
C THR A 141 45.62 -22.91 -1.27
N LEU A 142 45.48 -24.16 -0.79
CA LEU A 142 44.23 -24.66 -0.21
C LEU A 142 43.81 -23.81 0.99
N ALA A 143 44.73 -23.49 1.90
CA ALA A 143 44.43 -22.66 3.07
C ALA A 143 43.99 -21.24 2.69
N ILE A 144 44.61 -20.64 1.66
CA ILE A 144 44.17 -19.34 1.12
C ILE A 144 42.81 -19.47 0.45
N VAL A 145 42.58 -20.51 -0.36
CA VAL A 145 41.27 -20.76 -0.98
C VAL A 145 40.20 -20.99 0.09
N PHE A 146 40.46 -21.79 1.12
CA PHE A 146 39.56 -21.97 2.25
C PHE A 146 39.38 -20.68 3.04
N GLY A 147 40.43 -19.90 3.27
CA GLY A 147 40.35 -18.59 3.93
C GLY A 147 39.55 -17.57 3.12
N VAL A 148 39.67 -17.60 1.79
CA VAL A 148 38.89 -16.78 0.86
C VAL A 148 37.47 -17.31 0.74
N LEU A 149 37.22 -18.61 0.79
CA LEU A 149 35.86 -19.16 0.90
C LEU A 149 35.23 -18.76 2.23
N ILE A 150 35.94 -18.87 3.35
CA ILE A 150 35.44 -18.44 4.67
C ILE A 150 35.26 -16.92 4.72
N GLY A 151 36.10 -16.16 4.01
CA GLY A 151 36.06 -14.69 3.95
C GLY A 151 35.00 -14.12 2.99
N LEU A 152 34.86 -14.71 1.79
CA LEU A 152 33.81 -14.36 0.82
C LEU A 152 32.46 -14.92 1.24
N ASN A 153 32.43 -16.12 1.81
CA ASN A 153 31.27 -16.69 2.51
C ASN A 153 31.26 -16.25 3.99
N GLY A 154 31.93 -15.13 4.30
CA GLY A 154 32.05 -14.46 5.61
C GLY A 154 30.70 -13.97 6.10
N GLY A 155 29.86 -14.95 6.40
CA GLY A 155 28.43 -14.83 6.29
C GLY A 155 27.72 -16.18 6.35
N VAL A 156 28.34 -17.26 6.82
CA VAL A 156 27.57 -18.16 7.72
C VAL A 156 27.37 -17.42 9.05
N ARG A 157 26.83 -16.19 8.99
CA ARG A 157 25.90 -15.77 10.01
C ARG A 157 24.84 -16.86 9.92
N PHE A 158 24.93 -17.83 10.80
CA PHE A 158 23.76 -18.62 11.16
C PHE A 158 22.74 -17.54 11.51
N VAL A 159 21.91 -17.20 10.51
CA VAL A 159 20.79 -16.30 10.67
C VAL A 159 20.11 -16.88 11.89
N ARG A 160 20.10 -16.12 12.98
CA ARG A 160 19.64 -16.68 14.25
C ARG A 160 18.24 -17.22 13.95
N PRO A 161 17.82 -18.36 14.51
CA PRO A 161 16.49 -18.90 14.20
C PRO A 161 15.38 -17.85 14.35
N ALA A 162 15.57 -16.85 15.22
CA ALA A 162 14.73 -15.66 15.34
C ALA A 162 14.72 -14.71 14.12
N GLU A 163 15.84 -14.46 13.45
CA GLU A 163 15.89 -13.66 12.20
C GLU A 163 15.26 -14.41 11.03
N LEU A 164 15.42 -15.74 10.94
CA LEU A 164 14.74 -16.54 9.91
C LEU A 164 13.23 -16.47 10.06
N GLN A 165 12.73 -16.47 11.30
CA GLN A 165 11.31 -16.26 11.59
C GLN A 165 10.84 -14.86 11.21
N ALA A 166 11.64 -13.81 11.44
CA ALA A 166 11.30 -12.45 11.05
C ALA A 166 11.25 -12.27 9.52
N ILE A 167 12.19 -12.87 8.79
CA ILE A 167 12.21 -12.86 7.33
C ILE A 167 10.99 -13.59 6.78
N ASN A 168 10.65 -14.76 7.32
CA ASN A 168 9.50 -15.52 6.83
C ASN A 168 8.18 -14.73 7.02
N ARG A 169 8.00 -14.08 8.17
CA ARG A 169 6.86 -13.17 8.41
C ARG A 169 6.83 -11.98 7.44
N THR A 170 7.99 -11.45 7.10
CA THR A 170 8.09 -10.33 6.14
C THR A 170 7.72 -10.79 4.73
N VAL A 171 8.14 -11.99 4.33
CA VAL A 171 7.78 -12.60 3.04
C VAL A 171 6.29 -12.92 2.98
N GLU A 172 5.71 -13.47 4.05
CA GLU A 172 4.27 -13.68 4.18
C GLU A 172 3.50 -12.35 4.08
N GLY A 173 3.99 -11.29 4.74
CA GLY A 173 3.41 -9.96 4.62
C GLY A 173 3.47 -9.37 3.20
N LEU A 174 4.60 -9.56 2.50
CA LEU A 174 4.76 -9.12 1.11
C LEU A 174 3.88 -9.92 0.14
N GLN A 175 3.66 -11.21 0.40
CA GLN A 175 2.75 -12.05 -0.38
C GLN A 175 1.30 -11.61 -0.20
N LEU A 176 0.88 -11.38 1.04
CA LEU A 176 -0.45 -10.82 1.31
C LEU A 176 -0.66 -9.46 0.66
N GLN A 177 0.38 -8.60 0.65
CA GLN A 177 0.33 -7.32 -0.04
C GLN A 177 0.19 -7.50 -1.56
N SER A 178 0.87 -8.47 -2.16
CA SER A 178 0.74 -8.79 -3.59
C SER A 178 -0.67 -9.29 -3.94
N ASP A 179 -1.27 -10.09 -3.07
CA ASP A 179 -2.64 -10.58 -3.26
C ASP A 179 -3.66 -9.44 -3.18
N LEU A 180 -3.49 -8.53 -2.20
CA LEU A 180 -4.33 -7.33 -2.09
C LEU A 180 -4.19 -6.39 -3.30
N LEU A 181 -2.95 -6.16 -3.77
CA LEU A 181 -2.74 -5.36 -4.97
C LEU A 181 -3.38 -6.01 -6.21
N SER A 182 -3.33 -7.33 -6.32
CA SER A 182 -3.95 -8.06 -7.43
C SER A 182 -5.48 -7.94 -7.37
N GLN A 183 -6.05 -8.09 -6.17
CA GLN A 183 -7.48 -7.88 -5.95
C GLN A 183 -7.92 -6.45 -6.26
N ASP A 184 -7.12 -5.45 -5.91
CA ASP A 184 -7.41 -4.04 -6.20
C ASP A 184 -7.34 -3.78 -7.72
N VAL A 185 -6.37 -4.37 -8.43
CA VAL A 185 -6.30 -4.30 -9.90
C VAL A 185 -7.53 -4.93 -10.55
N ASP A 186 -8.00 -6.08 -10.05
CA ASP A 186 -9.22 -6.72 -10.54
C ASP A 186 -10.46 -5.86 -10.28
N SER A 187 -10.54 -5.22 -9.10
CA SER A 187 -11.61 -4.27 -8.77
C SER A 187 -11.60 -3.06 -9.71
N LEU A 188 -10.41 -2.47 -9.95
CA LEU A 188 -10.25 -1.36 -10.89
C LEU A 188 -10.66 -1.77 -12.30
N ARG A 189 -10.32 -2.99 -12.73
CA ARG A 189 -10.73 -3.52 -14.03
C ARG A 189 -12.25 -3.64 -14.16
N GLN A 190 -12.91 -4.23 -13.17
CA GLN A 190 -14.37 -4.33 -13.15
C GLN A 190 -15.03 -2.95 -13.17
N ARG A 191 -14.46 -1.96 -12.47
CA ARG A 191 -14.95 -0.58 -12.51
C ARG A 191 -14.79 0.05 -13.90
N VAL A 192 -13.69 -0.22 -14.59
CA VAL A 192 -13.47 0.25 -15.98
C VAL A 192 -14.47 -0.39 -16.94
N ASP A 193 -14.76 -1.68 -16.80
CA ASP A 193 -15.78 -2.36 -17.61
C ASP A 193 -17.17 -1.72 -17.38
N ASN A 194 -17.51 -1.41 -16.14
CA ASN A 194 -18.74 -0.67 -15.82
C ASN A 194 -18.77 0.75 -16.44
N PHE A 195 -17.62 1.42 -16.59
CA PHE A 195 -17.54 2.70 -17.29
C PHE A 195 -17.74 2.56 -18.80
N GLU A 196 -17.28 1.47 -19.40
CA GLU A 196 -17.55 1.19 -20.81
C GLU A 196 -19.06 1.00 -21.03
N ASP A 197 -19.72 0.28 -20.13
CA ASP A 197 -21.17 0.08 -20.20
C ASP A 197 -21.95 1.37 -19.95
N PHE A 198 -21.47 2.25 -19.06
CA PHE A 198 -22.00 3.61 -18.92
C PHE A 198 -21.85 4.41 -20.21
N GLY A 199 -20.75 4.25 -20.94
CA GLY A 199 -20.56 4.83 -22.26
C GLY A 199 -21.62 4.38 -23.28
N LYS A 200 -21.90 3.08 -23.34
CA LYS A 200 -22.97 2.50 -24.18
C LYS A 200 -24.36 3.03 -23.78
N ALA A 201 -24.60 3.20 -22.49
CA ALA A 201 -25.85 3.77 -21.97
C ALA A 201 -26.01 5.24 -22.37
N ILE A 202 -24.94 6.04 -22.34
CA ILE A 202 -24.95 7.42 -22.82
C ILE A 202 -25.24 7.49 -24.32
N GLU A 203 -24.63 6.61 -25.12
CA GLU A 203 -24.89 6.56 -26.55
C GLU A 203 -26.37 6.25 -26.85
N THR A 204 -26.93 5.27 -26.14
CA THR A 204 -28.36 4.94 -26.22
C THR A 204 -29.22 6.15 -25.82
N LEU A 205 -28.91 6.79 -24.69
CA LEU A 205 -29.62 7.98 -24.23
C LEU A 205 -29.56 9.13 -25.25
N ASN A 206 -28.41 9.34 -25.90
CA ASN A 206 -28.27 10.37 -26.92
C ASN A 206 -29.11 10.06 -28.17
N ASN A 207 -29.15 8.80 -28.58
CA ASN A 207 -30.04 8.35 -29.67
C ASN A 207 -31.51 8.52 -29.30
N ASP A 208 -31.90 8.19 -28.06
CA ASP A 208 -33.26 8.38 -27.56
C ASP A 208 -33.65 9.87 -27.54
N VAL A 209 -32.75 10.75 -27.08
CA VAL A 209 -32.95 12.21 -27.10
C VAL A 209 -33.12 12.72 -28.54
N ALA A 210 -32.30 12.24 -29.48
CA ALA A 210 -32.46 12.59 -30.89
C ALA A 210 -33.83 12.14 -31.44
N GLY A 211 -34.27 10.93 -31.09
CA GLY A 211 -35.58 10.41 -31.45
C GLY A 211 -36.74 11.21 -30.87
N ILE A 212 -36.65 11.63 -29.60
CA ILE A 212 -37.66 12.49 -28.96
C ILE A 212 -37.75 13.85 -29.67
N ASN A 213 -36.62 14.47 -30.02
CA ASN A 213 -36.65 15.74 -30.75
C ASN A 213 -37.34 15.59 -32.11
N GLN A 214 -37.08 14.50 -32.83
CA GLN A 214 -37.76 14.20 -34.09
C GLN A 214 -39.27 14.00 -33.88
N GLN A 215 -39.68 13.30 -32.82
CA GLN A 215 -41.11 13.14 -32.49
C GLN A 215 -41.77 14.47 -32.17
N VAL A 216 -41.10 15.36 -31.44
CA VAL A 216 -41.62 16.70 -31.12
C VAL A 216 -41.83 17.51 -32.41
N GLU A 217 -40.90 17.44 -33.36
CA GLU A 217 -41.03 18.14 -34.65
C GLU A 217 -42.17 17.57 -35.50
N GLU A 218 -42.35 16.24 -35.51
CA GLU A 218 -43.49 15.61 -36.19
C GLU A 218 -44.83 15.97 -35.54
N LEU A 219 -44.89 16.01 -34.20
CA LEU A 219 -46.07 16.44 -33.46
C LEU A 219 -46.41 17.91 -33.75
N GLY A 220 -45.38 18.77 -33.88
CA GLY A 220 -45.53 20.16 -34.30
C GLY A 220 -46.17 20.27 -35.69
N SER A 221 -45.65 19.52 -36.66
CA SER A 221 -46.24 19.47 -38.01
C SER A 221 -47.68 18.95 -38.02
N GLN A 222 -48.02 17.98 -37.16
CA GLN A 222 -49.41 17.53 -37.01
C GLN A 222 -50.31 18.65 -36.48
N VAL A 223 -49.86 19.40 -35.46
CA VAL A 223 -50.60 20.53 -34.90
C VAL A 223 -50.82 21.61 -35.97
N ASP A 224 -49.80 21.95 -36.75
CA ASP A 224 -49.92 22.93 -37.84
C ASP A 224 -50.93 22.48 -38.90
N THR A 225 -50.92 21.19 -39.24
CA THR A 225 -51.91 20.60 -40.16
C THR A 225 -53.32 20.69 -39.59
N LEU A 226 -53.49 20.43 -38.30
CA LEU A 226 -54.78 20.46 -37.60
C LEU A 226 -55.33 21.89 -37.53
N ASN A 227 -54.47 22.87 -37.24
CA ASN A 227 -54.82 24.29 -37.28
C ASN A 227 -55.24 24.72 -38.70
N ALA A 228 -54.48 24.35 -39.73
CA ALA A 228 -54.85 24.66 -41.11
C ALA A 228 -56.19 24.02 -41.53
N GLN A 229 -56.52 22.83 -41.01
CA GLN A 229 -57.84 22.22 -41.22
C GLN A 229 -58.95 23.01 -40.51
N ALA A 230 -58.73 23.44 -39.27
CA ALA A 230 -59.66 24.26 -38.52
C ALA A 230 -59.93 25.62 -39.20
N ASP A 231 -58.91 26.28 -39.73
CA ASP A 231 -59.04 27.53 -40.47
C ASP A 231 -59.89 27.35 -41.73
N ARG A 232 -59.66 26.28 -42.50
CA ARG A 232 -60.46 25.95 -43.69
C ARG A 232 -61.91 25.65 -43.34
N PHE A 233 -62.16 24.94 -42.23
CA PHE A 233 -63.52 24.67 -41.78
C PHE A 233 -64.24 25.96 -41.36
N THR A 234 -63.55 26.86 -40.65
CA THR A 234 -64.08 28.18 -40.31
C THR A 234 -64.45 28.97 -41.56
N ALA A 235 -63.56 29.04 -42.55
CA ALA A 235 -63.83 29.70 -43.82
C ALA A 235 -65.00 29.07 -44.59
N PHE A 236 -65.14 27.74 -44.52
CA PHE A 236 -66.28 27.03 -45.09
C PHE A 236 -67.59 27.41 -44.40
N LEU A 237 -67.61 27.46 -43.06
CA LEU A 237 -68.79 27.89 -42.30
C LEU A 237 -69.18 29.34 -42.62
N ASP A 238 -68.20 30.24 -42.74
CA ASP A 238 -68.44 31.63 -43.12
C ASP A 238 -69.04 31.74 -44.52
N GLY A 239 -68.54 30.98 -45.49
CA GLY A 239 -69.13 30.92 -46.84
C GLY A 239 -70.56 30.38 -46.85
N LEU A 240 -70.86 29.39 -46.00
CA LEU A 240 -72.20 28.83 -45.84
C LEU A 240 -73.17 29.85 -45.23
N ARG A 241 -72.71 30.64 -44.26
CA ARG A 241 -73.46 31.75 -43.68
C ARG A 241 -73.77 32.82 -44.72
N GLU A 242 -72.81 33.19 -45.57
CA GLU A 242 -73.01 34.18 -46.62
C GLU A 242 -74.07 33.74 -47.64
N LEU A 243 -74.02 32.48 -48.09
CA LEU A 243 -75.01 31.90 -49.00
C LEU A 243 -76.42 31.88 -48.41
N LEU A 244 -76.55 31.51 -47.13
CA LEU A 244 -77.84 31.53 -46.44
C LEU A 244 -78.38 32.95 -46.29
N THR A 245 -77.49 33.93 -46.05
CA THR A 245 -77.88 35.34 -45.94
C THR A 245 -78.34 35.88 -47.31
N GLY A 246 -77.61 35.57 -48.39
CA GLY A 246 -77.97 35.97 -49.75
C GLY A 246 -79.26 35.34 -50.29
N LEU A 247 -79.61 34.13 -49.84
CA LEU A 247 -80.91 33.50 -50.13
C LEU A 247 -82.07 34.13 -49.33
N ALA A 248 -81.77 34.75 -48.19
CA ALA A 248 -82.76 35.38 -47.32
C ALA A 248 -83.08 36.83 -47.70
N GLU A 249 -82.26 37.51 -48.52
CA GLU A 249 -82.63 38.81 -49.09
C GLU A 249 -83.64 38.62 -50.24
N PRO A 250 -84.91 39.03 -50.08
CA PRO A 250 -85.86 38.99 -51.19
C PRO A 250 -85.41 39.99 -52.24
N THR A 251 -85.32 39.54 -53.50
CA THR A 251 -85.15 40.42 -54.66
C THR A 251 -86.28 41.45 -54.65
N ALA A 252 -86.01 42.65 -54.13
CA ALA A 252 -86.92 43.77 -54.21
C ALA A 252 -87.03 44.19 -55.69
N PRO A 253 -88.25 44.47 -56.17
CA PRO A 253 -88.55 44.66 -57.60
C PRO A 253 -87.90 45.90 -58.23
#